data_AF-U5WUE3-F1
#
_entry.id   AF-U5WUE3-F1
#
_cell.length_a   1.000
_cell.length_b   1.000
_cell.length_c   1.000
_cell.angle_alpha   90.00
_cell.angle_beta   90.00
_cell.angle_gamma   90.00
#
_symmetry.space_group_name_H-M   'P 1'
#
loop_
_entity.id
_entity.type
_entity.pdbx_description
1 polymer ?
#
loop_
_entity_poly.entity_id
_entity_poly.type
_entity_poly.pdbx_seq_one_letter_code
_entity_poly.pdbx_strand_id
1 'polypeptide(L)'
;MGGAGGAAGLFGNGGAGGRGGMGGVGAAVPNSVAGDGGMGGAGGAAGLFGDGGAGGPGGDGGAAAAVPGSTAGKGGVGGIGGAGHLFGSGGAGGQGGHGGAGGLSSANTGGDGGDGGTGGRGGLWGNGGAGGSGGQAGAGLVGDGTSGMGGAGGAARLFGNGGAGGAGGASEGGGTAGMGGAGGRGGLFIGDGGRGGNAGATGGFGVGANGGDGGNAIFIGNGGDGGNGTGGKPGGKGGSAGPFGHNGMNGLP
;
A
#
# COMPACT_ATOMS: atom_id res chain seq x y z
N MET A 1 -17.72 3.22 -2.31
CA MET A 1 -16.34 3.75 -2.40
C MET A 1 -16.21 4.97 -1.51
N GLY A 2 -14.99 5.30 -1.08
CA GLY A 2 -14.69 6.53 -0.35
C GLY A 2 -14.69 7.75 -1.27
N GLY A 3 -15.15 8.90 -0.76
CA GLY A 3 -15.12 10.16 -1.52
C GLY A 3 -13.71 10.69 -1.71
N ALA A 4 -13.42 11.34 -2.84
CA ALA A 4 -12.12 11.98 -3.05
C ALA A 4 -11.95 13.19 -2.11
N GLY A 5 -10.71 13.44 -1.71
CA GLY A 5 -10.32 14.65 -0.99
C GLY A 5 -10.40 15.88 -1.90
N GLY A 6 -10.87 17.00 -1.35
CA GLY A 6 -10.94 18.26 -2.09
C GLY A 6 -9.55 18.79 -2.44
N ALA A 7 -9.36 19.29 -3.67
CA ALA A 7 -8.15 20.01 -4.02
C ALA A 7 -8.12 21.38 -3.31
N ALA A 8 -6.94 21.81 -2.88
CA ALA A 8 -6.75 23.16 -2.37
C ALA A 8 -6.72 24.18 -3.52
N GLY A 9 -6.99 25.44 -3.16
CA GLY A 9 -6.86 26.59 -4.06
C GLY A 9 -5.40 27.01 -4.24
N LEU A 10 -5.13 28.31 -4.33
CA LEU A 10 -3.74 28.80 -4.50
C LEU A 10 -2.81 28.42 -3.32
N PHE A 11 -3.37 28.37 -2.11
CA PHE A 11 -2.71 27.97 -0.88
C PHE A 11 -3.52 26.88 -0.18
N GLY A 12 -2.84 26.03 0.57
CA GLY A 12 -3.45 25.05 1.46
C GLY A 12 -3.13 23.61 1.07
N ASN A 13 -3.40 22.73 2.02
CA ASN A 13 -3.21 21.30 1.85
C ASN A 13 -4.39 20.69 1.10
N GLY A 14 -4.13 19.67 0.31
CA GLY A 14 -5.20 18.84 -0.24
C GLY A 14 -5.98 18.12 0.87
N GLY A 15 -7.29 17.98 0.68
CA GLY A 15 -8.14 17.22 1.59
C GLY A 15 -7.80 15.73 1.57
N ALA A 16 -8.00 15.03 2.69
CA ALA A 16 -7.84 13.58 2.73
C ALA A 16 -8.97 12.88 1.93
N GLY A 17 -8.64 11.75 1.32
CA GLY A 17 -9.63 10.84 0.75
C GLY A 17 -10.43 10.12 1.83
N GLY A 18 -11.70 9.86 1.55
CA GLY A 18 -12.61 9.12 2.41
C GLY A 18 -12.32 7.62 2.42
N ARG A 19 -12.68 6.95 3.51
CA ARG A 19 -12.58 5.49 3.64
C ARG A 19 -13.57 4.78 2.70
N GLY A 20 -13.15 3.65 2.13
CA GLY A 20 -14.02 2.74 1.40
C GLY A 20 -15.08 2.08 2.28
N GLY A 21 -16.29 1.87 1.74
CA GLY A 21 -17.37 1.21 2.48
C GLY A 21 -17.02 -0.26 2.77
N MET A 22 -17.47 -0.80 3.90
CA MET A 22 -17.30 -2.22 4.21
C MET A 22 -18.15 -3.09 3.27
N GLY A 23 -17.65 -4.27 2.95
CA GLY A 23 -18.38 -5.31 2.24
C GLY A 23 -19.50 -5.91 3.09
N GLY A 24 -20.62 -6.25 2.44
CA GLY A 24 -21.75 -6.90 3.11
C GLY A 24 -21.43 -8.35 3.48
N VAL A 25 -21.91 -8.83 4.63
CA VAL A 25 -21.77 -10.23 5.03
C VAL A 25 -22.49 -11.15 4.03
N GLY A 26 -21.90 -12.32 3.74
CA GLY A 26 -22.52 -13.33 2.87
C GLY A 26 -23.91 -13.74 3.37
N ALA A 27 -24.84 -13.97 2.44
CA ALA A 27 -26.16 -14.47 2.77
C ALA A 27 -26.07 -15.90 3.31
N ALA A 28 -26.94 -16.28 4.26
CA ALA A 28 -26.97 -17.61 4.85
C ALA A 28 -27.60 -18.67 3.90
N VAL A 29 -27.07 -18.74 2.67
CA VAL A 29 -27.40 -19.71 1.63
C VAL A 29 -26.11 -20.38 1.16
N PRO A 30 -26.13 -21.69 0.84
CA PRO A 30 -24.93 -22.40 0.39
C PRO A 30 -24.29 -21.73 -0.83
N ASN A 31 -22.97 -21.76 -0.90
CA ASN A 31 -22.18 -21.16 -1.98
C ASN A 31 -22.36 -19.64 -2.15
N SER A 32 -22.66 -18.92 -1.06
CA SER A 32 -22.79 -17.47 -1.08
C SER A 32 -21.44 -16.77 -1.22
N VAL A 33 -21.45 -15.58 -1.83
CA VAL A 33 -20.29 -14.69 -1.91
C VAL A 33 -20.62 -13.44 -1.10
N ALA A 34 -19.76 -13.10 -0.15
CA ALA A 34 -19.87 -11.86 0.60
C ALA A 34 -19.43 -10.66 -0.25
N GLY A 35 -19.92 -9.49 0.11
CA GLY A 35 -19.61 -8.27 -0.63
C GLY A 35 -18.16 -7.84 -0.44
N ASP A 36 -17.58 -7.27 -1.47
CA ASP A 36 -16.24 -6.68 -1.41
C ASP A 36 -16.24 -5.35 -0.66
N GLY A 37 -15.12 -5.03 -0.03
CA GLY A 37 -14.83 -3.71 0.50
C GLY A 37 -14.66 -2.70 -0.64
N GLY A 38 -15.26 -1.52 -0.47
CA GLY A 38 -15.12 -0.43 -1.41
C GLY A 38 -13.70 0.15 -1.40
N MET A 39 -13.27 0.71 -2.52
CA MET A 39 -11.99 1.42 -2.60
C MET A 39 -12.00 2.68 -1.72
N GLY A 40 -10.84 3.03 -1.19
CA GLY A 40 -10.57 4.32 -0.55
C GLY A 40 -10.51 5.46 -1.58
N GLY A 41 -10.94 6.65 -1.17
CA GLY A 41 -10.89 7.84 -2.02
C GLY A 41 -9.47 8.37 -2.19
N ALA A 42 -9.15 8.96 -3.34
CA ALA A 42 -7.88 9.64 -3.53
C ALA A 42 -7.76 10.88 -2.62
N GLY A 43 -6.55 11.21 -2.18
CA GLY A 43 -6.26 12.49 -1.54
C GLY A 43 -6.26 13.64 -2.55
N GLY A 44 -6.69 14.81 -2.11
CA GLY A 44 -6.73 16.02 -2.93
C GLY A 44 -5.33 16.56 -3.22
N ALA A 45 -5.17 17.23 -4.36
CA ALA A 45 -3.96 17.98 -4.65
C ALA A 45 -3.83 19.22 -3.73
N ALA A 46 -2.61 19.58 -3.40
CA ALA A 46 -2.31 20.81 -2.68
C ALA A 46 -2.50 22.06 -3.55
N GLY A 47 -2.45 23.24 -2.92
CA GLY A 47 -2.17 24.49 -3.61
C GLY A 47 -0.69 24.62 -3.99
N LEU A 48 -0.27 25.79 -4.47
CA LEU A 48 1.16 26.03 -4.75
C LEU A 48 2.03 25.88 -3.50
N PHE A 49 1.47 26.25 -2.34
CA PHE A 49 2.05 26.06 -1.02
C PHE A 49 1.12 25.19 -0.18
N GLY A 50 1.59 23.99 0.15
CA GLY A 50 0.84 23.02 0.93
C GLY A 50 1.14 21.59 0.50
N ASP A 51 0.78 20.65 1.37
CA ASP A 51 0.98 19.23 1.15
C ASP A 51 -0.23 18.59 0.48
N GLY A 52 0.02 17.56 -0.33
CA GLY A 52 -1.04 16.73 -0.88
C GLY A 52 -1.81 16.01 0.24
N GLY A 53 -3.11 15.82 0.06
CA GLY A 53 -3.94 15.10 1.02
C GLY A 53 -3.62 13.60 1.05
N ALA A 54 -3.78 12.95 2.19
CA ALA A 54 -3.62 11.50 2.26
C ALA A 54 -4.73 10.78 1.47
N GLY A 55 -4.41 9.64 0.88
CA GLY A 55 -5.40 8.72 0.33
C GLY A 55 -6.21 8.07 1.45
N GLY A 56 -7.50 7.85 1.20
CA GLY A 56 -8.38 7.15 2.14
C GLY A 56 -8.10 5.66 2.15
N PRO A 57 -8.27 4.97 3.29
CA PRO A 57 -8.11 3.52 3.33
C PRO A 57 -9.22 2.80 2.54
N GLY A 58 -8.90 1.63 2.00
CA GLY A 58 -9.88 0.69 1.49
C GLY A 58 -10.84 0.21 2.59
N GLY A 59 -12.04 -0.21 2.21
CA GLY A 59 -12.98 -0.87 3.10
C GLY A 59 -12.64 -2.35 3.23
N ASP A 60 -12.99 -2.96 4.35
CA ASP A 60 -12.77 -4.40 4.55
C ASP A 60 -13.81 -5.21 3.76
N GLY A 61 -13.42 -6.40 3.30
CA GLY A 61 -14.31 -7.36 2.69
C GLY A 61 -15.30 -7.95 3.69
N GLY A 62 -16.50 -8.29 3.22
CA GLY A 62 -17.52 -8.92 4.04
C GLY A 62 -17.14 -10.34 4.44
N ALA A 63 -17.44 -10.74 5.68
CA ALA A 63 -17.23 -12.12 6.10
C ALA A 63 -18.13 -13.08 5.32
N ALA A 64 -17.62 -14.28 5.03
CA ALA A 64 -18.43 -15.35 4.47
C ALA A 64 -19.52 -15.78 5.47
N ALA A 65 -20.66 -16.25 4.96
CA ALA A 65 -21.65 -16.90 5.81
C ALA A 65 -21.09 -18.20 6.41
N ALA A 66 -21.54 -18.57 7.61
CA ALA A 66 -21.19 -19.84 8.26
C ALA A 66 -21.95 -21.04 7.68
N VAL A 67 -22.08 -21.10 6.36
CA VAL A 67 -22.69 -22.21 5.61
C VAL A 67 -21.72 -22.73 4.55
N PRO A 68 -21.79 -24.02 4.18
CA PRO A 68 -20.81 -24.63 3.28
C PRO A 68 -20.69 -23.94 1.92
N GLY A 69 -19.46 -23.83 1.45
CA GLY A 69 -19.12 -23.32 0.12
C GLY A 69 -19.04 -21.79 0.03
N SER A 70 -19.16 -21.07 1.15
CA SER A 70 -19.24 -19.62 1.13
C SER A 70 -17.86 -18.96 1.02
N THR A 71 -17.78 -17.92 0.19
CA THR A 71 -16.55 -17.15 -0.05
C THR A 71 -16.69 -15.76 0.55
N ALA A 72 -15.66 -15.32 1.27
CA ALA A 72 -15.62 -13.99 1.85
C ALA A 72 -15.25 -12.93 0.80
N GLY A 73 -15.66 -11.69 1.05
CA GLY A 73 -15.40 -10.58 0.15
C GLY A 73 -13.95 -10.13 0.24
N LYS A 74 -13.46 -9.52 -0.83
CA LYS A 74 -12.11 -8.94 -0.87
C LYS A 74 -12.07 -7.60 -0.15
N GLY A 75 -10.90 -7.25 0.38
CA GLY A 75 -10.62 -5.90 0.83
C GLY A 75 -10.53 -4.92 -0.32
N GLY A 76 -10.97 -3.69 -0.09
CA GLY A 76 -10.88 -2.61 -1.06
C GLY A 76 -9.45 -2.06 -1.19
N VAL A 77 -9.08 -1.56 -2.36
CA VAL A 77 -7.77 -0.91 -2.57
C VAL A 77 -7.72 0.44 -1.82
N GLY A 78 -6.56 0.76 -1.27
CA GLY A 78 -6.28 2.06 -0.65
C GLY A 78 -6.22 3.19 -1.69
N GLY A 79 -6.69 4.37 -1.31
CA GLY A 79 -6.68 5.55 -2.16
C GLY A 79 -5.27 6.09 -2.41
N ILE A 80 -5.05 6.71 -3.57
CA ILE A 80 -3.77 7.34 -3.90
C ILE A 80 -3.61 8.64 -3.10
N GLY A 81 -2.40 8.92 -2.61
CA GLY A 81 -2.08 10.21 -1.98
C GLY A 81 -2.06 11.36 -2.98
N GLY A 82 -2.53 12.53 -2.56
CA GLY A 82 -2.56 13.75 -3.35
C GLY A 82 -1.16 14.32 -3.64
N ALA A 83 -1.01 15.08 -4.71
CA ALA A 83 0.27 15.69 -5.07
C ALA A 83 0.51 17.04 -4.37
N GLY A 84 1.77 17.31 -4.03
CA GLY A 84 2.26 18.67 -3.78
C GLY A 84 2.61 19.39 -5.09
N HIS A 85 2.75 20.72 -5.06
CA HIS A 85 3.01 21.53 -6.27
C HIS A 85 4.35 22.28 -6.27
N LEU A 86 4.43 23.48 -5.67
CA LEU A 86 5.67 24.28 -5.69
C LEU A 86 6.49 24.02 -4.43
N PHE A 87 5.87 24.25 -3.28
CA PHE A 87 6.40 23.95 -1.95
C PHE A 87 5.41 23.07 -1.21
N GLY A 88 5.78 21.82 -0.99
CA GLY A 88 4.96 20.86 -0.28
C GLY A 88 5.20 19.43 -0.74
N SER A 89 5.02 18.53 0.21
CA SER A 89 5.14 17.10 0.02
C SER A 89 3.90 16.50 -0.65
N GLY A 90 4.05 15.30 -1.22
CA GLY A 90 2.91 14.48 -1.58
C GLY A 90 2.27 13.84 -0.35
N GLY A 91 0.97 13.62 -0.40
CA GLY A 91 0.23 12.92 0.64
C GLY A 91 0.55 11.42 0.66
N ALA A 92 0.40 10.78 1.80
CA ALA A 92 0.56 9.33 1.90
C ALA A 92 -0.55 8.59 1.13
N GLY A 93 -0.25 7.42 0.60
CA GLY A 93 -1.26 6.49 0.10
C GLY A 93 -2.08 5.89 1.23
N GLY A 94 -3.34 5.57 0.94
CA GLY A 94 -4.24 4.89 1.87
C GLY A 94 -3.89 3.41 2.00
N GLN A 95 -4.18 2.82 3.15
CA GLN A 95 -4.00 1.38 3.35
C GLN A 95 -5.04 0.59 2.53
N GLY A 96 -4.67 -0.59 2.05
CA GLY A 96 -5.63 -1.55 1.53
C GLY A 96 -6.50 -2.13 2.66
N GLY A 97 -7.76 -2.41 2.36
CA GLY A 97 -8.69 -3.05 3.29
C GLY A 97 -8.37 -4.53 3.47
N HIS A 98 -8.77 -5.10 4.59
CA HIS A 98 -8.57 -6.51 4.86
C HIS A 98 -9.57 -7.36 4.07
N GLY A 99 -9.15 -8.56 3.65
CA GLY A 99 -10.06 -9.58 3.14
C GLY A 99 -10.99 -10.07 4.24
N GLY A 100 -12.24 -10.39 3.89
CA GLY A 100 -13.20 -10.93 4.85
C GLY A 100 -12.79 -12.32 5.33
N ALA A 101 -13.13 -12.66 6.57
CA ALA A 101 -12.90 -14.00 7.10
C ALA A 101 -13.82 -15.03 6.43
N GLY A 102 -13.26 -16.18 6.06
CA GLY A 102 -13.99 -17.38 5.69
C GLY A 102 -14.77 -17.93 6.88
N GLY A 103 -15.93 -18.53 6.63
CA GLY A 103 -16.75 -19.13 7.68
C GLY A 103 -16.15 -20.41 8.26
N LEU A 104 -16.73 -20.92 9.35
CA LEU A 104 -16.23 -22.09 10.10
C LEU A 104 -16.37 -23.45 9.39
N SER A 105 -16.97 -23.47 8.19
CA SER A 105 -17.18 -24.70 7.43
C SER A 105 -15.94 -25.06 6.61
N SER A 106 -15.64 -26.35 6.49
CA SER A 106 -14.53 -26.91 5.70
C SER A 106 -14.74 -26.81 4.19
N ALA A 107 -15.53 -25.85 3.76
CA ALA A 107 -15.83 -25.52 2.37
C ALA A 107 -15.70 -24.01 2.10
N ASN A 108 -15.26 -23.22 3.11
CA ASN A 108 -15.29 -21.77 3.04
C ASN A 108 -13.90 -21.19 2.80
N THR A 109 -13.88 -20.10 2.03
CA THR A 109 -12.68 -19.44 1.53
C THR A 109 -12.59 -18.02 2.07
N GLY A 110 -11.42 -17.63 2.54
CA GLY A 110 -11.14 -16.26 2.98
C GLY A 110 -10.98 -15.29 1.80
N GLY A 111 -11.23 -14.01 2.06
CA GLY A 111 -11.14 -12.96 1.04
C GLY A 111 -9.72 -12.48 0.83
N ASP A 112 -9.40 -12.01 -0.37
CA ASP A 112 -8.12 -11.36 -0.63
C ASP A 112 -8.02 -10.01 0.12
N GLY A 113 -6.84 -9.64 0.58
CA GLY A 113 -6.56 -8.28 1.06
C GLY A 113 -6.45 -7.30 -0.11
N GLY A 114 -6.87 -6.05 0.11
CA GLY A 114 -6.73 -4.98 -0.88
C GLY A 114 -5.31 -4.43 -0.94
N ASP A 115 -4.87 -3.94 -2.10
CA ASP A 115 -3.57 -3.30 -2.23
C ASP A 115 -3.52 -1.94 -1.53
N GLY A 116 -2.34 -1.55 -1.04
CA GLY A 116 -2.06 -0.22 -0.55
C GLY A 116 -2.00 0.81 -1.67
N GLY A 117 -2.52 2.00 -1.41
CA GLY A 117 -2.49 3.13 -2.33
C GLY A 117 -1.07 3.68 -2.52
N THR A 118 -0.80 4.23 -3.69
CA THR A 118 0.50 4.88 -3.94
C THR A 118 0.59 6.22 -3.21
N GLY A 119 1.79 6.57 -2.77
CA GLY A 119 2.09 7.90 -2.24
C GLY A 119 2.07 8.97 -3.32
N GLY A 120 1.62 10.16 -2.95
CA GLY A 120 1.57 11.31 -3.83
C GLY A 120 2.95 11.84 -4.18
N ARG A 121 3.08 12.49 -5.35
CA ARG A 121 4.34 13.15 -5.72
C ARG A 121 4.55 14.43 -4.93
N GLY A 122 5.79 14.71 -4.56
CA GLY A 122 6.18 16.00 -3.99
C GLY A 122 6.13 17.13 -5.01
N GLY A 123 6.13 18.36 -4.49
CA GLY A 123 6.30 19.57 -5.27
C GLY A 123 7.72 19.77 -5.80
N LEU A 124 8.02 20.93 -6.39
CA LEU A 124 9.40 21.25 -6.80
C LEU A 124 10.35 21.19 -5.61
N TRP A 125 9.90 21.73 -4.48
CA TRP A 125 10.50 21.59 -3.16
C TRP A 125 9.54 20.79 -2.27
N GLY A 126 9.80 19.50 -2.14
CA GLY A 126 8.96 18.64 -1.34
C GLY A 126 9.24 17.17 -1.53
N ASN A 127 9.05 16.42 -0.45
CA ASN A 127 9.22 14.97 -0.46
C ASN A 127 8.05 14.30 -1.19
N GLY A 128 8.29 13.11 -1.72
CA GLY A 128 7.20 12.22 -2.07
C GLY A 128 6.49 11.67 -0.83
N GLY A 129 5.20 11.38 -0.96
CA GLY A 129 4.41 10.75 0.10
C GLY A 129 4.74 9.26 0.23
N ALA A 130 4.60 8.68 1.42
CA ALA A 130 4.76 7.24 1.59
C ALA A 130 3.63 6.46 0.89
N GLY A 131 3.92 5.25 0.42
CA GLY A 131 2.91 4.30 -0.02
C GLY A 131 2.12 3.72 1.16
N GLY A 132 0.87 3.35 0.93
CA GLY A 132 0.03 2.67 1.91
C GLY A 132 0.39 1.20 2.05
N SER A 133 0.13 0.59 3.20
CA SER A 133 0.30 -0.85 3.38
C SER A 133 -0.78 -1.63 2.63
N GLY A 134 -0.45 -2.84 2.19
CA GLY A 134 -1.43 -3.82 1.72
C GLY A 134 -2.28 -4.36 2.88
N GLY A 135 -3.51 -4.73 2.56
CA GLY A 135 -4.46 -5.36 3.48
C GLY A 135 -4.13 -6.84 3.69
N GLN A 136 -4.43 -7.33 4.88
CA GLN A 136 -4.24 -8.76 5.19
C GLN A 136 -5.28 -9.59 4.44
N ALA A 137 -4.90 -10.80 4.04
CA ALA A 137 -5.87 -11.79 3.60
C ALA A 137 -6.79 -12.22 4.75
N GLY A 138 -8.02 -12.63 4.43
CA GLY A 138 -8.86 -13.34 5.37
C GLY A 138 -8.48 -14.82 5.44
N ALA A 139 -8.51 -15.41 6.63
CA ALA A 139 -8.39 -16.85 6.83
C ALA A 139 -9.61 -17.61 6.26
N GLY A 140 -9.37 -18.79 5.69
CA GLY A 140 -10.42 -19.75 5.32
C GLY A 140 -10.01 -21.18 5.69
N LEU A 141 -10.99 -22.06 5.90
CA LEU A 141 -10.69 -23.45 6.27
C LEU A 141 -10.27 -24.30 5.05
N VAL A 142 -10.66 -23.91 3.83
CA VAL A 142 -10.27 -24.61 2.57
C VAL A 142 -9.23 -23.85 1.76
N GLY A 143 -9.34 -22.53 1.74
CA GLY A 143 -8.43 -21.66 1.03
C GLY A 143 -8.35 -20.31 1.71
N ASP A 144 -7.14 -19.86 1.94
CA ASP A 144 -6.87 -18.52 2.44
C ASP A 144 -6.84 -17.54 1.28
N GLY A 145 -7.19 -16.28 1.56
CA GLY A 145 -7.02 -15.21 0.59
C GLY A 145 -5.54 -14.93 0.29
N THR A 146 -5.30 -14.18 -0.78
CA THR A 146 -4.00 -13.54 -1.05
C THR A 146 -3.96 -12.18 -0.39
N SER A 147 -2.85 -11.86 0.27
CA SER A 147 -2.71 -10.57 0.94
C SER A 147 -2.36 -9.47 -0.06
N GLY A 148 -2.81 -8.26 0.20
CA GLY A 148 -2.58 -7.11 -0.68
C GLY A 148 -1.12 -6.69 -0.71
N MET A 149 -0.66 -6.14 -1.82
CA MET A 149 0.67 -5.54 -1.94
C MET A 149 0.73 -4.18 -1.25
N GLY A 150 1.92 -3.80 -0.81
CA GLY A 150 2.20 -2.44 -0.38
C GLY A 150 2.24 -1.48 -1.57
N GLY A 151 1.72 -0.27 -1.37
CA GLY A 151 1.75 0.79 -2.37
C GLY A 151 3.15 1.36 -2.57
N ALA A 152 3.46 1.82 -3.78
CA ALA A 152 4.72 2.50 -4.03
C ALA A 152 4.78 3.87 -3.32
N GLY A 153 5.97 4.26 -2.88
CA GLY A 153 6.25 5.61 -2.42
C GLY A 153 6.24 6.61 -3.57
N GLY A 154 5.78 7.83 -3.29
CA GLY A 154 5.79 8.94 -4.25
C GLY A 154 7.19 9.45 -4.52
N ALA A 155 7.42 9.98 -5.71
CA ALA A 155 8.69 10.63 -6.04
C ALA A 155 8.71 12.11 -5.60
N ALA A 156 9.89 12.59 -5.20
CA ALA A 156 10.19 14.03 -5.18
C ALA A 156 10.53 14.54 -6.60
N ARG A 157 10.63 15.86 -6.77
CA ARG A 157 10.90 16.48 -8.09
C ARG A 157 12.28 17.08 -8.21
N LEU A 158 12.50 18.31 -7.73
CA LEU A 158 13.81 18.98 -7.84
C LEU A 158 14.60 18.83 -6.54
N PHE A 159 13.92 19.09 -5.42
CA PHE A 159 14.46 18.98 -4.07
C PHE A 159 13.49 18.20 -3.19
N GLY A 160 14.03 17.28 -2.40
CA GLY A 160 13.28 16.47 -1.46
C GLY A 160 13.53 14.99 -1.65
N ASN A 161 13.20 14.21 -0.63
CA ASN A 161 13.40 12.77 -0.61
C ASN A 161 12.21 12.04 -1.25
N GLY A 162 12.47 10.89 -1.84
CA GLY A 162 11.42 9.97 -2.24
C GLY A 162 10.67 9.43 -1.03
N GLY A 163 9.37 9.17 -1.20
CA GLY A 163 8.55 8.53 -0.16
C GLY A 163 8.90 7.06 0.01
N ALA A 164 8.75 6.51 1.22
CA ALA A 164 8.93 5.08 1.43
C ALA A 164 7.83 4.27 0.74
N GLY A 165 8.14 3.06 0.28
CA GLY A 165 7.15 2.08 -0.14
C GLY A 165 6.39 1.50 1.05
N GLY A 166 5.13 1.15 0.84
CA GLY A 166 4.28 0.52 1.85
C GLY A 166 4.65 -0.94 2.08
N ALA A 167 4.41 -1.46 3.27
CA ALA A 167 4.57 -2.88 3.54
C ALA A 167 3.48 -3.71 2.84
N GLY A 168 3.82 -4.94 2.43
CA GLY A 168 2.82 -5.92 2.01
C GLY A 168 1.93 -6.37 3.16
N GLY A 169 0.71 -6.80 2.83
CA GLY A 169 -0.24 -7.37 3.79
C GLY A 169 0.23 -8.73 4.30
N ALA A 170 0.02 -9.00 5.58
CA ALA A 170 0.32 -10.31 6.15
C ALA A 170 -0.69 -11.37 5.70
N SER A 171 -0.22 -12.60 5.51
CA SER A 171 -1.09 -13.75 5.25
C SER A 171 -1.52 -14.45 6.53
N GLU A 172 -2.67 -15.12 6.47
CA GLU A 172 -3.14 -16.06 7.48
C GLU A 172 -3.11 -17.50 6.92
N GLY A 173 -2.95 -18.49 7.80
CA GLY A 173 -3.00 -19.91 7.43
C GLY A 173 -1.89 -20.36 6.46
N GLY A 174 -2.28 -21.00 5.35
CA GLY A 174 -1.45 -21.33 4.19
C GLY A 174 -1.47 -20.26 3.09
N GLY A 175 -2.02 -19.07 3.37
CA GLY A 175 -2.16 -17.98 2.41
C GLY A 175 -0.85 -17.35 1.95
N THR A 176 -0.93 -16.55 0.89
CA THR A 176 0.22 -15.85 0.29
C THR A 176 0.37 -14.44 0.87
N ALA A 177 1.57 -14.13 1.37
CA ALA A 177 1.89 -12.80 1.89
C ALA A 177 1.99 -11.77 0.74
N GLY A 178 1.74 -10.50 1.07
CA GLY A 178 1.78 -9.41 0.13
C GLY A 178 3.22 -8.95 -0.15
N MET A 179 3.50 -8.55 -1.38
CA MET A 179 4.80 -7.93 -1.71
C MET A 179 4.92 -6.52 -1.10
N GLY A 180 6.14 -6.14 -0.75
CA GLY A 180 6.44 -4.76 -0.35
C GLY A 180 6.41 -3.79 -1.54
N GLY A 181 5.99 -2.56 -1.31
CA GLY A 181 5.95 -1.51 -2.31
C GLY A 181 7.33 -0.92 -2.59
N ALA A 182 7.58 -0.47 -3.81
CA ALA A 182 8.84 0.21 -4.13
C ALA A 182 8.95 1.59 -3.45
N GLY A 183 10.17 1.97 -3.07
CA GLY A 183 10.49 3.32 -2.61
C GLY A 183 10.45 4.34 -3.76
N GLY A 184 10.09 5.57 -3.44
CA GLY A 184 10.03 6.68 -4.37
C GLY A 184 11.41 7.24 -4.71
N ARG A 185 11.54 7.87 -5.86
CA ARG A 185 12.79 8.52 -6.27
C ARG A 185 13.00 9.86 -5.52
N GLY A 186 14.24 10.14 -5.14
CA GLY A 186 14.67 11.44 -4.61
C GLY A 186 14.65 12.56 -5.67
N GLY A 187 14.82 13.80 -5.20
CA GLY A 187 14.87 14.98 -6.04
C GLY A 187 16.04 14.96 -7.03
N LEU A 188 15.85 15.65 -8.16
CA LEU A 188 16.86 15.74 -9.21
C LEU A 188 18.19 16.31 -8.73
N PHE A 189 18.16 17.38 -7.94
CA PHE A 189 19.37 18.06 -7.48
C PHE A 189 19.80 17.58 -6.10
N ILE A 190 18.84 17.54 -5.15
CA ILE A 190 19.10 17.09 -3.79
C ILE A 190 17.94 16.25 -3.32
N GLY A 191 18.23 15.02 -2.88
CA GLY A 191 17.24 14.15 -2.26
C GLY A 191 17.64 12.70 -2.28
N ASP A 192 17.39 12.04 -1.15
CA ASP A 192 17.56 10.60 -1.01
C ASP A 192 16.41 9.86 -1.69
N GLY A 193 16.70 8.66 -2.18
CA GLY A 193 15.67 7.70 -2.54
C GLY A 193 14.91 7.20 -1.31
N GLY A 194 13.62 6.93 -1.48
CA GLY A 194 12.79 6.35 -0.44
C GLY A 194 13.11 4.88 -0.21
N ARG A 195 12.98 4.40 1.02
CA ARG A 195 13.14 2.98 1.34
C ARG A 195 12.02 2.13 0.70
N GLY A 196 12.34 0.94 0.20
CA GLY A 196 11.36 -0.05 -0.22
C GLY A 196 10.62 -0.69 0.97
N GLY A 197 9.35 -1.02 0.77
CA GLY A 197 8.52 -1.65 1.78
C GLY A 197 8.90 -3.11 2.00
N ASN A 198 8.75 -3.61 3.23
CA ASN A 198 8.94 -5.03 3.51
C ASN A 198 7.77 -5.84 2.92
N ALA A 199 8.02 -7.09 2.56
CA ALA A 199 6.98 -8.07 2.33
C ALA A 199 6.13 -8.28 3.59
N GLY A 200 4.91 -8.74 3.39
CA GLY A 200 4.02 -9.14 4.47
C GLY A 200 4.55 -10.35 5.22
N ALA A 201 4.21 -10.45 6.51
CA ALA A 201 4.53 -11.62 7.30
C ALA A 201 3.76 -12.86 6.79
N THR A 202 4.40 -14.02 6.86
CA THR A 202 3.78 -15.31 6.56
C THR A 202 3.17 -15.94 7.81
N GLY A 203 1.89 -16.28 7.79
CA GLY A 203 1.29 -17.21 8.75
C GLY A 203 1.69 -18.66 8.46
N GLY A 204 1.90 -19.49 9.48
CA GLY A 204 2.00 -20.96 9.36
C GLY A 204 2.95 -21.48 8.27
N PHE A 205 2.40 -22.29 7.34
CA PHE A 205 3.10 -22.84 6.16
C PHE A 205 2.87 -22.00 4.90
N GLY A 206 2.46 -20.73 5.05
CA GLY A 206 2.10 -19.83 3.96
C GLY A 206 3.26 -19.45 3.05
N VAL A 207 2.92 -18.96 1.86
CA VAL A 207 3.91 -18.56 0.85
C VAL A 207 4.39 -17.14 1.14
N GLY A 208 5.70 -16.98 1.28
CA GLY A 208 6.34 -15.67 1.45
C GLY A 208 6.27 -14.77 0.22
N ALA A 209 6.67 -13.52 0.40
CA ALA A 209 6.68 -12.51 -0.65
C ALA A 209 8.01 -11.75 -0.74
N ASN A 210 8.23 -11.11 -1.88
CA ASN A 210 9.41 -10.29 -2.09
C ASN A 210 9.27 -8.94 -1.37
N GLY A 211 10.38 -8.43 -0.86
CA GLY A 211 10.46 -7.03 -0.44
C GLY A 211 10.47 -6.08 -1.64
N GLY A 212 10.08 -4.83 -1.40
CA GLY A 212 10.08 -3.77 -2.41
C GLY A 212 11.45 -3.17 -2.63
N ASP A 213 11.76 -2.78 -3.86
CA ASP A 213 13.03 -2.10 -4.17
C ASP A 213 13.09 -0.71 -3.53
N GLY A 214 14.28 -0.28 -3.13
CA GLY A 214 14.55 1.09 -2.71
C GLY A 214 14.59 2.06 -3.89
N GLY A 215 14.26 3.31 -3.61
CA GLY A 215 14.25 4.39 -4.59
C GLY A 215 15.65 4.92 -4.87
N ASN A 216 15.83 5.51 -6.04
CA ASN A 216 17.13 6.08 -6.44
C ASN A 216 17.23 7.56 -6.02
N ALA A 217 18.44 8.00 -5.70
CA ALA A 217 18.83 9.41 -5.79
C ALA A 217 19.40 9.71 -7.20
N ILE A 218 19.59 10.99 -7.54
CA ILE A 218 20.08 11.41 -8.86
C ILE A 218 21.42 12.15 -8.80
N PHE A 219 21.50 13.26 -8.05
CA PHE A 219 22.71 14.09 -7.99
C PHE A 219 23.36 14.08 -6.60
N ILE A 220 22.79 14.82 -5.65
CA ILE A 220 23.20 14.75 -4.24
C ILE A 220 22.13 13.96 -3.49
N GLY A 221 22.51 12.84 -2.89
CA GLY A 221 21.61 11.98 -2.13
C GLY A 221 21.98 10.51 -2.22
N ASN A 222 21.58 9.76 -1.21
CA ASN A 222 21.74 8.33 -1.10
C ASN A 222 20.60 7.59 -1.79
N GLY A 223 20.87 6.39 -2.30
CA GLY A 223 19.80 5.47 -2.65
C GLY A 223 19.07 4.98 -1.40
N GLY A 224 17.77 4.70 -1.51
CA GLY A 224 17.00 4.10 -0.43
C GLY A 224 17.29 2.60 -0.30
N ASP A 225 17.22 2.07 0.91
CA ASP A 225 17.36 0.62 1.12
C ASP A 225 16.17 -0.15 0.52
N GLY A 226 16.41 -1.38 0.10
CA GLY A 226 15.35 -2.33 -0.23
C GLY A 226 14.62 -2.82 1.02
N GLY A 227 13.37 -3.25 0.84
CA GLY A 227 12.60 -3.92 1.87
C GLY A 227 12.93 -5.39 1.99
N ASN A 228 12.73 -5.98 3.17
CA ASN A 228 12.97 -7.39 3.39
C ASN A 228 11.88 -8.26 2.74
N GLY A 229 12.25 -9.44 2.25
CA GLY A 229 11.34 -10.50 1.85
C GLY A 229 10.86 -11.30 3.06
N THR A 230 10.02 -12.30 2.80
CA THR A 230 9.57 -13.29 3.79
C THR A 230 9.47 -14.68 3.20
N GLY A 231 9.43 -15.72 4.03
CA GLY A 231 9.27 -17.11 3.60
C GLY A 231 10.35 -17.61 2.64
N GLY A 232 11.58 -17.10 2.77
CA GLY A 232 12.73 -17.43 1.92
C GLY A 232 12.71 -16.75 0.54
N LYS A 233 11.76 -15.84 0.30
CA LYS A 233 11.73 -15.04 -0.92
C LYS A 233 12.74 -13.88 -0.81
N PRO A 234 13.32 -13.42 -1.93
CA PRO A 234 14.30 -12.35 -1.89
C PRO A 234 13.77 -11.04 -1.29
N GLY A 235 14.64 -10.31 -0.60
CA GLY A 235 14.43 -8.89 -0.35
C GLY A 235 14.54 -8.05 -1.63
N GLY A 236 14.05 -6.81 -1.55
CA GLY A 236 14.15 -5.82 -2.61
C GLY A 236 15.58 -5.30 -2.76
N LYS A 237 15.92 -4.81 -3.94
CA LYS A 237 17.23 -4.19 -4.20
C LYS A 237 17.31 -2.83 -3.54
N GLY A 238 18.51 -2.47 -3.07
CA GLY A 238 18.79 -1.08 -2.71
C GLY A 238 18.83 -0.18 -3.94
N GLY A 239 18.41 1.06 -3.78
CA GLY A 239 18.43 2.07 -4.82
C GLY A 239 19.83 2.62 -5.11
N SER A 240 20.02 3.17 -6.30
CA SER A 240 21.27 3.81 -6.68
C SER A 240 21.39 5.22 -6.08
N ALA A 241 22.59 5.61 -5.67
CA ALA A 241 22.91 6.97 -5.27
C ALA A 241 23.15 7.90 -6.46
N GLY A 242 23.18 9.21 -6.17
CA GLY A 242 23.86 10.16 -7.05
C GLY A 242 25.39 10.13 -6.89
N PRO A 243 26.15 10.86 -7.73
CA PRO A 243 27.61 10.91 -7.66
C PRO A 243 28.20 11.30 -6.30
N PHE A 244 27.39 11.94 -5.43
CA PHE A 244 27.79 12.40 -4.10
C PHE A 244 27.05 11.69 -2.97
N GLY A 245 26.63 10.44 -3.16
CA GLY A 245 25.96 9.64 -2.14
C GLY A 245 26.38 8.17 -2.12
N HIS A 246 25.70 7.40 -1.27
CA HIS A 246 25.87 5.95 -1.12
C HIS A 246 24.64 5.19 -1.62
N ASN A 247 24.87 4.05 -2.27
CA ASN A 247 23.78 3.18 -2.72
C ASN A 247 23.07 2.60 -1.48
N GLY A 248 21.77 2.36 -1.61
CA GLY A 248 21.00 1.66 -0.60
C GLY A 248 21.43 0.20 -0.47
N MET A 249 21.18 -0.39 0.69
CA MET A 249 21.40 -1.81 0.93
C MET A 249 20.24 -2.63 0.36
N ASN A 250 20.53 -3.85 -0.10
CA ASN A 250 19.49 -4.81 -0.44
C ASN A 250 18.78 -5.27 0.84
N GLY A 251 17.48 -5.53 0.74
CA GLY A 251 16.71 -6.14 1.80
C GLY A 251 17.12 -7.60 2.03
N LEU A 252 16.90 -8.05 3.26
CA LEU A 252 17.13 -9.44 3.65
C LEU A 252 16.03 -10.35 3.10
N PRO A 253 16.29 -11.65 2.86
CA PRO A 253 15.27 -12.65 2.55
C PRO A 253 14.34 -12.99 3.74
#